data_AF-A0A1F7F566-F1
#
_entry.id   AF-A0A1F7F566-F1
#
_cell.length_a   1.000
_cell.length_b   1.000
_cell.length_c   1.000
_cell.angle_alpha   90.00
_cell.angle_beta   90.00
_cell.angle_gamma   90.00
#
_symmetry.space_group_name_H-M   'P 1'
#
loop_
_entity.id
_entity.type
_entity.pdbx_description
1 polymer ?
#
loop_
_entity_poly.entity_id
_entity_poly.type
_entity_poly.pdbx_seq_one_letter_code
_entity_poly.pdbx_strand_id
1 'polypeptide(L)'
;MPCGNNLLYFYPMKYSIPIILLFILSPLFNCSSIVMMNNKVGYRKVHAAIIVDPTYTVNQYWRQNLEMIVDKVNEVYGSWFDIVFIVDTMYEYDMSKNPDFYTMHEIHALIKNVPKGSADIVIHFSKEKNMFRYDFAGIASSEFGYVQIKQMNWTDAREPFQMAYYTLLHELAHLFGAMHVYPVKNTSFVMEPRLSYYVLDYQGKGVTIIDPEFHPGNTAIIRALALRPFQDTNWSERKWPVIAEAYRSVCETYNGGGMDAEGLDNFYNQTFYQQEPYLYLSTWASLCGRDSLAIAYIDSFVSYAAAIKTTCASTRAGGRTREMCGALRRYGDIWFEIQEIFSHYNKAEVLVRAGKLAESDAEMNQFITMAKKQNYTLLDTGKLEAFYSWLREKARNKKILLETPADSSSIPVDN
;
A
#
# COMPACT_ATOMS: atom_id res chain seq x y z
N MET A 1 69.51 23.81 27.20
CA MET A 1 69.05 25.22 27.36
C MET A 1 67.56 25.26 27.01
N PRO A 2 66.77 26.19 27.57
CA PRO A 2 66.30 26.26 28.97
C PRO A 2 64.99 25.45 29.18
N CYS A 3 64.58 25.00 30.38
CA CYS A 3 63.86 25.74 31.45
C CYS A 3 62.52 26.36 30.99
N GLY A 4 61.37 26.21 31.67
CA GLY A 4 60.97 25.41 32.85
C GLY A 4 59.52 24.90 32.67
N ASN A 5 58.91 24.02 33.46
CA ASN A 5 58.95 23.74 34.90
C ASN A 5 58.22 24.80 35.78
N ASN A 6 57.19 24.33 36.52
CA ASN A 6 56.57 24.90 37.75
C ASN A 6 55.58 26.09 37.61
N LEU A 7 54.53 26.23 38.45
CA LEU A 7 54.13 25.45 39.65
C LEU A 7 52.59 25.40 39.90
N LEU A 8 52.15 24.31 40.54
CA LEU A 8 50.97 24.03 41.43
C LEU A 8 49.99 25.17 41.81
N TYR A 9 48.68 24.93 42.06
CA TYR A 9 48.04 24.15 43.16
C TYR A 9 46.48 24.07 42.94
N PHE A 10 45.56 23.45 43.72
CA PHE A 10 45.56 22.65 44.98
C PHE A 10 44.28 21.73 45.09
N TYR A 11 44.42 20.38 45.13
CA TYR A 11 43.57 19.39 45.87
C TYR A 11 42.02 19.29 45.60
N PRO A 12 41.26 18.30 46.16
CA PRO A 12 41.51 16.85 46.18
C PRO A 12 40.24 15.94 46.04
N MET A 13 40.41 14.60 46.13
CA MET A 13 39.39 13.57 46.50
C MET A 13 38.28 13.25 45.45
N LYS A 14 37.70 12.04 45.36
CA LYS A 14 37.87 10.77 46.14
C LYS A 14 37.40 9.53 45.34
N TYR A 15 38.00 8.37 45.64
CA TYR A 15 37.63 6.98 45.24
C TYR A 15 37.77 6.57 43.76
N SER A 16 38.41 5.42 43.52
CA SER A 16 38.45 4.71 42.22
C SER A 16 38.84 3.24 42.42
N ILE A 17 37.90 2.41 42.86
CA ILE A 17 38.03 0.94 42.94
C ILE A 17 36.67 0.30 42.60
N PRO A 18 36.57 -0.63 41.63
CA PRO A 18 37.43 -0.85 40.46
C PRO A 18 36.63 -0.85 39.13
N ILE A 19 37.32 -0.71 37.99
CA ILE A 19 36.73 -0.77 36.63
C ILE A 19 36.01 -2.11 36.35
N ILE A 20 36.29 -3.16 37.12
CA ILE A 20 35.72 -4.51 36.98
C ILE A 20 34.19 -4.54 37.16
N LEU A 21 33.60 -3.61 37.92
CA LEU A 21 32.13 -3.55 38.11
C LEU A 21 31.35 -3.14 36.84
N LEU A 22 31.98 -2.39 35.91
CA LEU A 22 31.33 -1.95 34.66
C LEU A 22 31.04 -3.10 33.70
N PHE A 23 31.83 -4.18 33.73
CA PHE A 23 31.66 -5.35 32.86
C PHE A 23 30.66 -6.39 33.39
N ILE A 24 30.18 -6.24 34.62
CA ILE A 24 29.22 -7.17 35.24
C ILE A 24 27.78 -6.62 35.19
N LEU A 25 27.62 -5.30 35.05
CA LEU A 25 26.31 -4.63 34.95
C LEU A 25 25.84 -4.38 33.50
N SER A 26 26.71 -4.58 32.50
CA SER A 26 26.37 -4.43 31.08
C SER A 26 25.22 -5.31 30.56
N PRO A 27 24.88 -6.49 31.12
CA PRO A 27 23.68 -7.25 30.70
C PRO A 27 22.35 -6.67 31.20
N LEU A 28 22.36 -5.76 32.17
CA LEU A 28 21.15 -5.30 32.87
C LEU A 28 20.58 -3.97 32.34
N PHE A 29 21.27 -3.31 31.41
CA PHE A 29 20.72 -2.18 30.65
C PHE A 29 20.12 -2.62 29.31
N ASN A 30 19.37 -3.73 29.31
CA ASN A 30 18.56 -4.16 28.17
C ASN A 30 17.11 -3.69 28.33
N CYS A 31 16.95 -2.38 28.48
CA CYS A 31 15.67 -1.66 28.46
C CYS A 31 15.86 -0.33 27.72
N SER A 32 14.78 0.15 27.12
CA SER A 32 14.68 1.48 26.52
C SER A 32 15.47 1.71 25.22
N SER A 33 15.09 0.99 24.15
CA SER A 33 15.09 1.56 22.80
C SER A 33 14.05 2.69 22.67
N ILE A 34 14.07 3.67 23.58
CA ILE A 34 13.12 4.79 23.59
C ILE A 34 13.58 5.83 22.56
N VAL A 35 12.92 5.79 21.40
CA VAL A 35 12.54 6.95 20.58
C VAL A 35 13.64 8.00 20.37
N MET A 36 14.63 7.70 19.52
CA MET A 36 15.55 8.70 18.94
C MET A 36 15.58 8.72 17.40
N MET A 37 14.49 8.31 16.73
CA MET A 37 14.25 8.67 15.31
C MET A 37 13.60 10.05 15.13
N ASN A 38 13.00 10.63 16.17
CA ASN A 38 11.98 11.67 16.02
C ASN A 38 12.50 13.06 15.53
N ASN A 39 13.82 13.29 15.51
CA ASN A 39 14.45 14.57 15.14
C ASN A 39 15.54 14.47 14.05
N LYS A 40 15.54 13.45 13.20
CA LYS A 40 16.31 13.52 11.94
C LYS A 40 15.64 14.50 10.97
N VAL A 41 16.31 15.62 10.70
CA VAL A 41 15.91 16.58 9.65
C VAL A 41 16.07 15.90 8.29
N GLY A 42 14.94 15.52 7.67
CA GLY A 42 14.91 14.85 6.36
C GLY A 42 13.72 13.91 6.16
N TYR A 43 13.22 13.24 7.21
CA TYR A 43 12.13 12.26 7.06
C TYR A 43 10.74 12.90 6.88
N ARG A 44 9.95 12.39 5.93
CA ARG A 44 8.50 12.67 5.85
C ARG A 44 7.79 11.89 6.96
N LYS A 45 7.34 12.62 7.98
CA LYS A 45 6.43 12.12 9.01
C LYS A 45 5.03 11.98 8.42
N VAL A 46 4.43 10.80 8.45
CA VAL A 46 3.05 10.53 7.98
C VAL A 46 2.19 10.22 9.21
N HIS A 47 1.14 10.99 9.44
CA HIS A 47 0.33 10.85 10.64
C HIS A 47 -0.73 9.75 10.49
N ALA A 48 -0.83 8.85 11.44
CA ALA A 48 -1.66 7.64 11.36
C ALA A 48 -2.64 7.53 12.53
N ALA A 49 -3.91 7.26 12.21
CA ALA A 49 -4.89 6.78 13.17
C ALA A 49 -5.00 5.25 13.05
N ILE A 50 -4.71 4.53 14.13
CA ILE A 50 -4.79 3.06 14.18
C ILE A 50 -6.11 2.64 14.83
N ILE A 51 -6.79 1.69 14.18
CA ILE A 51 -8.12 1.24 14.60
C ILE A 51 -8.13 -0.28 14.64
N VAL A 52 -8.73 -0.84 15.69
CA VAL A 52 -8.85 -2.28 15.88
C VAL A 52 -10.29 -2.71 16.03
N ASP A 53 -10.67 -3.80 15.37
CA ASP A 53 -11.93 -4.50 15.67
C ASP A 53 -11.83 -5.19 17.05
N PRO A 54 -12.95 -5.39 17.78
CA PRO A 54 -12.99 -6.18 19.01
C PRO A 54 -12.52 -7.64 18.85
N THR A 55 -12.46 -8.15 17.62
CA THR A 55 -11.88 -9.46 17.30
C THR A 55 -10.36 -9.49 17.49
N TYR A 56 -9.70 -8.35 17.33
CA TYR A 56 -8.26 -8.16 17.47
C TYR A 56 -7.87 -7.92 18.95
N THR A 57 -8.69 -7.18 19.70
CA THR A 57 -8.38 -6.75 21.09
C THR A 57 -8.47 -7.86 22.14
N VAL A 58 -8.94 -9.07 21.75
CA VAL A 58 -8.97 -10.29 22.59
C VAL A 58 -7.60 -10.65 23.21
N ASN A 59 -6.49 -10.25 22.58
CA ASN A 59 -5.17 -10.36 23.19
C ASN A 59 -4.86 -9.09 24.02
N GLN A 60 -4.71 -9.21 25.33
CA GLN A 60 -4.41 -8.07 26.23
C GLN A 60 -3.17 -7.24 25.84
N TYR A 61 -2.22 -7.82 25.09
CA TYR A 61 -1.01 -7.14 24.61
C TYR A 61 -1.16 -6.49 23.22
N TRP A 62 -2.39 -6.39 22.67
CA TRP A 62 -2.62 -5.92 21.30
C TRP A 62 -2.00 -4.55 20.99
N ARG A 63 -2.03 -3.60 21.94
CA ARG A 63 -1.41 -2.27 21.77
C ARG A 63 0.09 -2.35 21.58
N GLN A 64 0.77 -3.09 22.47
CA GLN A 64 2.22 -3.29 22.44
C GLN A 64 2.65 -4.04 21.16
N ASN A 65 1.84 -4.99 20.69
CA ASN A 65 2.08 -5.66 19.41
C ASN A 65 2.00 -4.67 18.23
N LEU A 66 1.00 -3.77 18.21
CA LEU A 66 0.86 -2.78 17.14
C LEU A 66 1.96 -1.70 17.20
N GLU A 67 2.35 -1.25 18.39
CA GLU A 67 3.51 -0.39 18.62
C GLU A 67 4.78 -1.04 18.03
N MET A 68 5.08 -2.28 18.40
CA MET A 68 6.22 -3.04 17.86
C MET A 68 6.13 -3.34 16.35
N ILE A 69 4.93 -3.45 15.78
CA ILE A 69 4.75 -3.58 14.33
C ILE A 69 5.10 -2.25 13.63
N VAL A 70 4.60 -1.13 14.14
CA VAL A 70 4.86 0.20 13.56
C VAL A 70 6.33 0.61 13.71
N ASP A 71 6.97 0.32 14.83
CA ASP A 71 8.40 0.59 15.01
C ASP A 71 9.25 -0.13 13.96
N LYS A 72 8.98 -1.42 13.69
CA LYS A 72 9.66 -2.15 12.61
C LYS A 72 9.33 -1.63 11.22
N VAL A 73 8.09 -1.22 10.96
CA VAL A 73 7.74 -0.56 9.68
C VAL A 73 8.50 0.76 9.54
N ASN A 74 8.72 1.50 10.62
CA ASN A 74 9.53 2.73 10.63
C ASN A 74 11.03 2.47 10.41
N GLU A 75 11.58 1.36 10.91
CA GLU A 75 12.95 0.93 10.59
C GLU A 75 13.13 0.70 9.08
N VAL A 76 12.15 0.06 8.43
CA VAL A 76 12.17 -0.24 6.99
C VAL A 76 11.89 1.01 6.15
N TYR A 77 10.81 1.73 6.40
CA TYR A 77 10.44 2.91 5.61
C TYR A 77 11.41 4.08 5.80
N GLY A 78 12.00 4.21 7.00
CA GLY A 78 13.02 5.21 7.32
C GLY A 78 14.43 4.86 6.85
N SER A 79 14.64 3.65 6.29
CA SER A 79 15.90 3.25 5.63
C SER A 79 15.78 3.16 4.11
N TRP A 80 14.62 2.74 3.59
CA TRP A 80 14.39 2.62 2.14
C TRP A 80 13.82 3.89 1.48
N PHE A 81 12.98 4.67 2.15
CA PHE A 81 12.16 5.72 1.50
C PHE A 81 12.18 7.09 2.18
N ASP A 82 12.90 7.23 3.29
CA ASP A 82 12.91 8.42 4.15
C ASP A 82 11.51 8.80 4.70
N ILE A 83 10.67 7.79 4.98
CA ILE A 83 9.31 7.92 5.51
C ILE A 83 9.25 7.36 6.94
N VAL A 84 8.53 8.03 7.84
CA VAL A 84 8.25 7.56 9.21
C VAL A 84 6.77 7.78 9.54
N PHE A 85 6.08 6.75 10.03
CA PHE A 85 4.69 6.82 10.48
C PHE A 85 4.61 7.20 11.96
N ILE A 86 3.79 8.20 12.27
CA ILE A 86 3.54 8.71 13.62
C ILE A 86 2.12 8.34 14.01
N VAL A 87 1.94 7.53 15.06
CA VAL A 87 0.62 7.11 15.53
C VAL A 87 0.04 8.21 16.43
N ASP A 88 -0.90 9.00 15.89
CA ASP A 88 -1.59 10.06 16.62
C ASP A 88 -2.63 9.48 17.59
N THR A 89 -3.33 8.42 17.17
CA THR A 89 -4.40 7.78 17.94
C THR A 89 -4.42 6.27 17.71
N MET A 90 -4.84 5.51 18.73
CA MET A 90 -5.04 4.07 18.63
C MET A 90 -6.26 3.65 19.46
N TYR A 91 -7.37 3.23 18.82
CA TYR A 91 -8.64 2.94 19.50
C TYR A 91 -9.41 1.75 18.91
N GLU A 92 -10.35 1.20 19.69
CA GLU A 92 -11.24 0.11 19.25
C GLU A 92 -12.48 0.68 18.55
N TYR A 93 -12.83 0.11 17.39
CA TYR A 93 -14.06 0.42 16.65
C TYR A 93 -14.65 -0.90 16.13
N ASP A 94 -15.90 -1.18 16.48
CA ASP A 94 -16.57 -2.40 16.05
C ASP A 94 -17.22 -2.20 14.69
N MET A 95 -16.54 -2.67 13.63
CA MET A 95 -17.04 -2.58 12.26
C MET A 95 -18.36 -3.35 12.08
N SER A 96 -18.56 -4.45 12.83
CA SER A 96 -19.78 -5.26 12.75
C SER A 96 -21.03 -4.57 13.35
N LYS A 97 -20.86 -3.52 14.16
CA LYS A 97 -21.98 -2.67 14.59
C LYS A 97 -22.43 -1.68 13.51
N ASN A 98 -21.69 -1.51 12.42
CA ASN A 98 -22.02 -0.55 11.38
C ASN A 98 -22.89 -1.17 10.28
N PRO A 99 -24.08 -0.61 9.94
CA PRO A 99 -24.92 -1.12 8.85
C PRO A 99 -24.20 -1.20 7.49
N ASP A 100 -23.24 -0.32 7.21
CA ASP A 100 -22.51 -0.30 5.94
C ASP A 100 -21.53 -1.47 5.78
N PHE A 101 -21.09 -2.11 6.87
CA PHE A 101 -20.26 -3.32 6.81
C PHE A 101 -20.97 -4.47 6.08
N TYR A 102 -22.30 -4.49 6.10
CA TYR A 102 -23.12 -5.49 5.42
C TYR A 102 -23.53 -5.07 3.99
N THR A 103 -23.46 -3.78 3.66
CA THR A 103 -23.96 -3.22 2.38
C THR A 103 -22.88 -2.59 1.51
N MET A 104 -21.62 -2.52 1.97
CA MET A 104 -20.44 -2.09 1.21
C MET A 104 -19.28 -3.09 1.43
N HIS A 105 -18.23 -3.01 0.61
CA HIS A 105 -16.99 -3.74 0.91
C HIS A 105 -16.35 -3.17 2.19
N GLU A 106 -15.61 -3.98 2.95
CA GLU A 106 -15.15 -3.61 4.29
C GLU A 106 -14.29 -2.33 4.30
N ILE A 107 -13.36 -2.20 3.34
CA ILE A 107 -12.56 -0.98 3.12
C ILE A 107 -13.43 0.24 2.75
N HIS A 108 -14.49 0.05 1.97
CA HIS A 108 -15.44 1.12 1.60
C HIS A 108 -16.33 1.54 2.78
N ALA A 109 -16.77 0.58 3.60
CA ALA A 109 -17.48 0.84 4.85
C ALA A 109 -16.59 1.62 5.84
N LEU A 110 -15.30 1.27 5.93
CA LEU A 110 -14.30 1.97 6.73
C LEU A 110 -14.13 3.43 6.24
N ILE A 111 -13.84 3.64 4.96
CA ILE A 111 -13.70 4.96 4.31
C ILE A 111 -14.93 5.85 4.55
N LYS A 112 -16.13 5.27 4.54
CA LYS A 112 -17.39 5.99 4.75
C LYS A 112 -17.62 6.42 6.20
N ASN A 113 -17.26 5.57 7.17
CA ASN A 113 -17.73 5.68 8.55
C ASN A 113 -16.67 6.08 9.57
N VAL A 114 -15.40 5.85 9.26
CA VAL A 114 -14.27 6.30 10.07
C VAL A 114 -13.72 7.60 9.48
N PRO A 115 -13.85 8.75 10.15
CA PRO A 115 -13.17 9.97 9.73
C PRO A 115 -11.68 9.92 10.13
N LYS A 116 -10.78 10.33 9.23
CA LYS A 116 -9.33 10.39 9.51
C LYS A 116 -8.93 11.42 10.57
N GLY A 117 -9.78 12.44 10.80
CA GLY A 117 -9.48 13.54 11.71
C GLY A 117 -8.28 14.34 11.21
N SER A 118 -7.25 14.50 12.04
CA SER A 118 -5.98 15.14 11.67
C SER A 118 -4.98 14.21 10.97
N ALA A 119 -5.14 12.89 11.10
CA ALA A 119 -4.17 11.92 10.61
C ALA A 119 -4.18 11.84 9.07
N ASP A 120 -3.00 11.88 8.44
CA ASP A 120 -2.82 11.64 7.00
C ASP A 120 -3.57 10.35 6.58
N ILE A 121 -3.37 9.26 7.34
CA ILE A 121 -3.83 7.92 6.99
C ILE A 121 -4.60 7.23 8.14
N VAL A 122 -5.44 6.27 7.79
CA VAL A 122 -6.10 5.33 8.72
C VAL A 122 -5.60 3.92 8.46
N ILE A 123 -5.24 3.20 9.52
CA ILE A 123 -4.82 1.78 9.45
C ILE A 123 -5.78 0.95 10.32
N HIS A 124 -6.59 0.11 9.69
CA HIS A 124 -7.53 -0.79 10.35
C HIS A 124 -6.94 -2.20 10.50
N PHE A 125 -7.04 -2.78 11.70
CA PHE A 125 -6.67 -4.17 11.99
C PHE A 125 -7.90 -4.95 12.46
N SER A 126 -8.30 -5.96 11.68
CA SER A 126 -9.30 -6.95 12.09
C SER A 126 -8.66 -8.33 12.24
N LYS A 127 -9.28 -9.21 13.03
CA LYS A 127 -8.83 -10.60 13.20
C LYS A 127 -9.89 -11.58 12.73
N GLU A 128 -9.62 -12.22 11.59
CA GLU A 128 -10.54 -13.20 11.01
C GLU A 128 -10.37 -14.58 11.63
N LYS A 129 -11.51 -15.21 11.96
CA LYS A 129 -11.49 -16.56 12.56
C LYS A 129 -11.32 -17.66 11.53
N ASN A 130 -11.95 -17.51 10.36
CA ASN A 130 -11.98 -18.46 9.25
C ASN A 130 -11.94 -17.69 7.92
N MET A 131 -10.76 -17.40 7.38
CA MET A 131 -10.64 -16.89 6.00
C MET A 131 -10.80 -18.03 5.00
N PHE A 132 -11.55 -17.78 3.93
CA PHE A 132 -11.61 -18.63 2.77
C PHE A 132 -10.33 -18.52 1.92
N ARG A 133 -10.11 -19.48 1.03
CA ARG A 133 -8.92 -19.62 0.18
C ARG A 133 -8.66 -18.43 -0.79
N TYR A 134 -9.60 -17.49 -0.87
CA TYR A 134 -9.55 -16.33 -1.77
C TYR A 134 -9.69 -14.99 -1.04
N ASP A 135 -9.70 -14.99 0.30
CA ASP A 135 -9.78 -13.76 1.08
C ASP A 135 -8.40 -13.08 1.16
N PHE A 136 -8.38 -11.76 1.05
CA PHE A 136 -7.14 -10.97 1.03
C PHE A 136 -6.56 -10.78 2.44
N ALA A 137 -5.23 -10.80 2.55
CA ALA A 137 -4.52 -10.54 3.81
C ALA A 137 -4.61 -9.06 4.23
N GLY A 138 -4.73 -8.16 3.27
CA GLY A 138 -4.94 -6.73 3.47
C GLY A 138 -5.55 -6.09 2.23
N ILE A 139 -5.77 -4.78 2.29
CA ILE A 139 -6.08 -3.93 1.13
C ILE A 139 -5.79 -2.45 1.44
N ALA A 140 -5.16 -1.75 0.51
CA ALA A 140 -4.95 -0.30 0.54
C ALA A 140 -5.85 0.44 -0.44
N SER A 141 -6.63 1.41 0.04
CA SER A 141 -7.19 2.46 -0.80
C SER A 141 -6.22 3.64 -0.83
N SER A 142 -5.36 3.64 -1.85
CA SER A 142 -4.36 4.68 -2.07
C SER A 142 -5.01 6.06 -2.12
N GLU A 143 -6.04 6.26 -2.94
CA GLU A 143 -6.70 7.56 -3.14
C GLU A 143 -7.22 8.20 -1.84
N PHE A 144 -7.84 7.43 -0.93
CA PHE A 144 -8.44 7.96 0.30
C PHE A 144 -7.48 7.95 1.51
N GLY A 145 -6.37 7.21 1.46
CA GLY A 145 -5.42 7.11 2.56
C GLY A 145 -5.85 6.09 3.64
N TYR A 146 -6.46 4.98 3.25
CA TYR A 146 -6.90 3.93 4.17
C TYR A 146 -6.20 2.61 3.86
N VAL A 147 -5.72 1.94 4.91
CA VAL A 147 -5.14 0.59 4.86
C VAL A 147 -5.95 -0.31 5.78
N GLN A 148 -6.18 -1.55 5.35
CA GLN A 148 -6.81 -2.60 6.12
C GLN A 148 -5.91 -3.83 6.18
N ILE A 149 -5.73 -4.38 7.38
CA ILE A 149 -4.89 -5.54 7.67
C ILE A 149 -5.77 -6.61 8.33
N LYS A 150 -5.91 -7.77 7.68
CA LYS A 150 -6.64 -8.93 8.20
C LYS A 150 -5.66 -9.93 8.80
N GLN A 151 -5.55 -9.91 10.14
CA GLN A 151 -4.74 -10.89 10.84
C GLN A 151 -5.44 -12.25 10.83
N MET A 152 -4.92 -13.18 10.02
CA MET A 152 -5.47 -14.54 9.95
C MET A 152 -5.21 -15.32 11.25
N ASN A 153 -6.12 -16.24 11.59
CA ASN A 153 -5.76 -17.42 12.36
C ASN A 153 -4.91 -18.36 11.51
N TRP A 154 -3.61 -18.08 11.39
CA TRP A 154 -2.65 -19.05 10.86
C TRP A 154 -2.68 -20.33 11.69
N THR A 155 -2.43 -21.48 11.06
CA THR A 155 -2.52 -22.80 11.72
C THR A 155 -1.52 -23.00 12.86
N ASP A 156 -0.48 -22.19 12.92
CA ASP A 156 0.33 -22.03 14.12
C ASP A 156 -0.08 -20.78 14.91
N ALA A 157 -0.58 -20.98 16.13
CA ALA A 157 -1.03 -19.90 17.01
C ALA A 157 0.11 -19.01 17.54
N ARG A 158 1.38 -19.32 17.23
CA ARG A 158 2.57 -18.62 17.71
C ARG A 158 3.06 -17.49 16.81
N GLU A 159 2.63 -17.43 15.55
CA GLU A 159 3.21 -16.58 14.49
C GLU A 159 2.35 -15.42 13.91
N PRO A 160 1.22 -14.96 14.51
CA PRO A 160 0.35 -13.96 13.86
C PRO A 160 0.96 -12.56 13.75
N PHE A 161 1.97 -12.23 14.58
CA PHE A 161 2.63 -10.93 14.61
C PHE A 161 3.42 -10.67 13.32
N GLN A 162 4.22 -11.66 12.89
CA GLN A 162 5.11 -11.57 11.73
C GLN A 162 4.33 -11.30 10.44
N MET A 163 3.17 -11.96 10.30
CA MET A 163 2.33 -11.83 9.11
C MET A 163 1.57 -10.50 9.09
N ALA A 164 1.05 -10.02 10.24
CA ALA A 164 0.45 -8.69 10.33
C ALA A 164 1.44 -7.56 9.99
N TYR A 165 2.71 -7.71 10.40
CA TYR A 165 3.80 -6.81 10.00
C TYR A 165 4.08 -6.83 8.50
N TYR A 166 4.23 -8.00 7.88
CA TYR A 166 4.55 -8.09 6.45
C TYR A 166 3.40 -7.58 5.57
N THR A 167 2.15 -7.89 5.92
CA THR A 167 0.98 -7.29 5.28
C THR A 167 1.00 -5.77 5.43
N LEU A 168 1.35 -5.22 6.60
CA LEU A 168 1.40 -3.76 6.76
C LEU A 168 2.47 -3.11 5.88
N LEU A 169 3.66 -3.71 5.75
CA LEU A 169 4.68 -3.24 4.80
C LEU A 169 4.17 -3.20 3.35
N HIS A 170 3.41 -4.22 2.95
CA HIS A 170 2.84 -4.41 1.61
C HIS A 170 1.74 -3.39 1.30
N GLU A 171 0.73 -3.27 2.17
CA GLU A 171 -0.39 -2.35 1.94
C GLU A 171 0.03 -0.88 2.04
N LEU A 172 0.96 -0.53 2.93
CA LEU A 172 1.53 0.83 2.95
C LEU A 172 2.27 1.15 1.64
N ALA A 173 2.87 0.17 0.97
CA ALA A 173 3.56 0.39 -0.29
C ALA A 173 2.55 0.59 -1.44
N HIS A 174 1.46 -0.18 -1.48
CA HIS A 174 0.32 0.09 -2.36
C HIS A 174 -0.30 1.48 -2.12
N LEU A 175 -0.33 1.94 -0.86
CA LEU A 175 -0.77 3.30 -0.52
C LEU A 175 0.11 4.40 -1.15
N PHE A 176 1.40 4.11 -1.35
CA PHE A 176 2.37 4.89 -2.13
C PHE A 176 2.53 4.38 -3.58
N GLY A 177 1.53 3.69 -4.15
CA GLY A 177 1.48 3.34 -5.56
C GLY A 177 2.39 2.20 -6.03
N ALA A 178 3.05 1.49 -5.10
CA ALA A 178 3.84 0.31 -5.44
C ALA A 178 2.95 -0.78 -6.06
N MET A 179 3.52 -1.55 -6.98
CA MET A 179 2.82 -2.57 -7.76
C MET A 179 3.30 -3.96 -7.38
N HIS A 180 2.46 -4.96 -7.61
CA HIS A 180 2.81 -6.35 -7.37
C HIS A 180 4.02 -6.80 -8.20
N VAL A 181 4.86 -7.57 -7.52
CA VAL A 181 6.13 -8.08 -8.00
C VAL A 181 6.05 -9.60 -8.04
N TYR A 182 6.33 -10.20 -9.20
CA TYR A 182 6.48 -11.65 -9.32
C TYR A 182 7.97 -12.01 -9.32
N PRO A 183 8.52 -12.56 -8.20
CA PRO A 183 9.93 -12.91 -8.13
C PRO A 183 10.29 -14.05 -9.09
N VAL A 184 11.47 -13.93 -9.70
CA VAL A 184 12.16 -15.10 -10.27
C VAL A 184 12.61 -15.99 -9.10
N LYS A 185 12.48 -17.32 -9.28
CA LYS A 185 12.65 -18.34 -8.22
C LYS A 185 13.79 -18.03 -7.24
N ASN A 186 13.48 -18.16 -5.94
CA ASN A 186 14.37 -17.96 -4.80
C ASN A 186 14.69 -16.48 -4.48
N THR A 187 13.84 -15.54 -4.88
CA THR A 187 13.76 -14.18 -4.30
C THR A 187 12.38 -13.97 -3.68
N SER A 188 12.29 -13.13 -2.65
CA SER A 188 11.03 -12.78 -1.96
C SER A 188 11.01 -11.28 -1.71
N PHE A 189 10.20 -10.57 -2.49
CA PHE A 189 10.02 -9.12 -2.36
C PHE A 189 8.79 -8.81 -1.51
N VAL A 190 8.79 -7.65 -0.84
CA VAL A 190 7.62 -7.18 -0.06
C VAL A 190 6.34 -7.22 -0.89
N MET A 191 6.41 -6.82 -2.16
CA MET A 191 5.26 -6.78 -3.07
C MET A 191 4.94 -8.11 -3.76
N GLU A 192 5.36 -9.27 -3.25
CA GLU A 192 4.84 -10.56 -3.76
C GLU A 192 3.32 -10.63 -3.50
N PRO A 193 2.44 -10.76 -4.53
CA PRO A 193 0.97 -10.87 -4.36
C PRO A 193 0.52 -12.16 -3.65
N ARG A 194 1.46 -13.01 -3.26
CA ARG A 194 1.25 -14.20 -2.46
C ARG A 194 2.08 -14.03 -1.21
N LEU A 195 1.42 -13.81 -0.08
CA LEU A 195 2.04 -13.83 1.23
C LEU A 195 2.55 -15.26 1.52
N SER A 196 3.78 -15.53 1.10
CA SER A 196 4.38 -16.85 1.06
C SER A 196 5.10 -17.17 2.36
N TYR A 197 5.09 -18.44 2.80
CA TYR A 197 5.80 -18.84 4.03
C TYR A 197 7.32 -18.61 3.95
N TYR A 198 7.87 -18.27 2.77
CA TYR A 198 9.27 -17.91 2.59
C TYR A 198 9.65 -16.56 3.20
N VAL A 199 8.70 -15.71 3.60
CA VAL A 199 8.99 -14.50 4.39
C VAL A 199 9.37 -14.82 5.84
N LEU A 200 9.22 -16.09 6.24
CA LEU A 200 9.50 -16.62 7.57
C LEU A 200 10.66 -17.64 7.49
N ASP A 201 11.77 -17.35 8.15
CA ASP A 201 12.87 -18.29 8.33
C ASP A 201 12.69 -19.08 9.65
N TYR A 202 12.58 -20.39 9.52
CA TYR A 202 12.25 -21.33 10.59
C TYR A 202 13.51 -21.89 11.26
N GLN A 203 14.26 -21.02 11.94
CA GLN A 203 15.50 -21.40 12.64
C GLN A 203 15.23 -22.18 13.95
N GLY A 204 14.96 -23.48 13.80
CA GLY A 204 15.02 -24.52 14.85
C GLY A 204 13.91 -24.50 15.89
N LYS A 205 13.77 -23.41 16.65
CA LYS A 205 12.72 -23.20 17.66
C LYS A 205 12.07 -21.81 17.62
N GLY A 206 12.61 -20.89 16.81
CA GLY A 206 12.06 -19.55 16.60
C GLY A 206 11.72 -19.33 15.13
N VAL A 207 11.00 -18.25 14.86
CA VAL A 207 10.68 -17.77 13.51
C VAL A 207 11.16 -16.34 13.38
N THR A 208 12.20 -16.16 12.57
CA THR A 208 12.72 -14.87 12.14
C THR A 208 12.03 -14.44 10.86
N ILE A 209 11.80 -13.14 10.70
CA ILE A 209 11.31 -12.58 9.44
C ILE A 209 12.53 -12.38 8.55
N ILE A 210 12.46 -12.73 7.26
CA ILE A 210 13.53 -12.38 6.31
C ILE A 210 13.51 -10.86 6.09
N ASP A 211 14.69 -10.23 6.02
CA ASP A 211 14.81 -8.79 5.83
C ASP A 211 14.02 -8.34 4.56
N PRO A 212 13.09 -7.38 4.69
CA PRO A 212 12.14 -7.08 3.63
C PRO A 212 12.81 -6.33 2.46
N GLU A 213 12.90 -6.99 1.30
CA GLU A 213 13.46 -6.42 0.08
C GLU A 213 12.38 -5.76 -0.79
N PHE A 214 12.59 -4.51 -1.20
CA PHE A 214 11.75 -3.86 -2.21
C PHE A 214 12.43 -3.84 -3.57
N HIS A 215 11.70 -4.26 -4.61
CA HIS A 215 12.21 -4.15 -5.98
C HIS A 215 12.53 -2.67 -6.31
N PRO A 216 13.68 -2.34 -6.95
CA PRO A 216 14.12 -0.95 -7.13
C PRO A 216 13.11 -0.05 -7.85
N GLY A 217 12.29 -0.62 -8.75
CA GLY A 217 11.20 0.11 -9.39
C GLY A 217 10.12 0.61 -8.42
N ASN A 218 9.73 -0.21 -7.44
CA ASN A 218 8.81 0.21 -6.40
C ASN A 218 9.47 1.24 -5.48
N THR A 219 10.78 1.11 -5.22
CA THR A 219 11.54 2.13 -4.49
C THR A 219 11.54 3.49 -5.20
N ALA A 220 11.62 3.53 -6.53
CA ALA A 220 11.49 4.76 -7.30
C ALA A 220 10.07 5.36 -7.20
N ILE A 221 9.04 4.54 -7.35
CA ILE A 221 7.62 4.95 -7.28
C ILE A 221 7.27 5.48 -5.87
N ILE A 222 7.62 4.74 -4.81
CA ILE A 222 7.36 5.14 -3.42
C ILE A 222 8.07 6.45 -3.09
N ARG A 223 9.34 6.64 -3.50
CA ARG A 223 10.07 7.90 -3.29
C ARG A 223 9.48 9.07 -4.08
N ALA A 224 9.01 8.85 -5.30
CA ALA A 224 8.31 9.87 -6.09
C ALA A 224 6.98 10.31 -5.44
N LEU A 225 6.30 9.38 -4.76
CA LEU A 225 5.01 9.59 -4.10
C LEU A 225 5.12 9.89 -2.59
N ALA A 226 6.32 9.82 -1.99
CA ALA A 226 6.55 10.06 -0.55
C ALA A 226 6.07 11.44 -0.09
N LEU A 227 6.31 12.48 -0.89
CA LEU A 227 5.91 13.88 -0.63
C LEU A 227 4.43 14.15 -0.95
N ARG A 228 3.58 13.14 -0.80
CA ARG A 228 2.12 13.21 -0.96
C ARG A 228 1.45 13.84 0.27
N PRO A 229 0.47 14.75 0.11
CA PRO A 229 -0.58 14.96 1.09
C PRO A 229 -1.64 13.84 1.00
N PHE A 230 -2.00 13.21 2.11
CA PHE A 230 -3.07 12.20 2.12
C PHE A 230 -4.44 12.78 2.44
N GLN A 231 -4.53 13.99 3.00
CA GLN A 231 -5.81 14.69 3.20
C GLN A 231 -6.40 15.16 1.86
N ASP A 232 -5.54 15.70 0.98
CA ASP A 232 -5.98 16.24 -0.31
C ASP A 232 -6.29 15.13 -1.32
N THR A 233 -7.55 15.09 -1.78
CA THR A 233 -7.94 14.34 -2.98
C THR A 233 -7.54 15.06 -4.28
N ASN A 234 -6.97 16.26 -4.19
CA ASN A 234 -6.46 17.04 -5.32
C ASN A 234 -4.94 17.24 -5.21
N TRP A 235 -4.19 16.60 -6.10
CA TRP A 235 -2.77 16.85 -6.32
C TRP A 235 -2.56 18.03 -7.27
N SER A 236 -1.53 18.83 -7.04
CA SER A 236 -1.13 19.84 -8.02
C SER A 236 -0.63 19.18 -9.31
N GLU A 237 -1.13 19.63 -10.47
CA GLU A 237 -0.70 19.18 -11.82
C GLU A 237 0.82 19.11 -12.03
N ARG A 238 1.58 19.93 -11.30
CA ARG A 238 3.06 20.01 -11.33
C ARG A 238 3.77 18.75 -10.83
N LYS A 239 3.09 17.89 -10.06
CA LYS A 239 3.63 16.60 -9.59
C LYS A 239 3.56 15.52 -10.66
N TRP A 240 2.60 15.62 -11.59
CA TRP A 240 2.34 14.60 -12.61
C TRP A 240 3.58 14.11 -13.38
N PRO A 241 4.51 14.96 -13.86
CA PRO A 241 5.67 14.49 -14.61
C PRO A 241 6.57 13.54 -13.80
N VAL A 242 6.71 13.77 -12.49
CA VAL A 242 7.56 12.94 -11.61
C VAL A 242 6.90 11.57 -11.37
N ILE A 243 5.58 11.54 -11.22
CA ILE A 243 4.80 10.29 -11.08
C ILE A 243 4.89 9.49 -12.38
N ALA A 244 4.57 10.12 -13.51
CA ALA A 244 4.61 9.48 -14.82
C ALA A 244 6.02 8.93 -15.15
N GLU A 245 7.08 9.67 -14.80
CA GLU A 245 8.46 9.23 -14.99
C GLU A 245 8.83 8.03 -14.11
N ALA A 246 8.34 7.96 -12.87
CA ALA A 246 8.58 6.81 -11.99
C ALA A 246 7.98 5.51 -12.57
N TYR A 247 6.75 5.54 -13.10
CA TYR A 247 6.16 4.38 -13.78
C TYR A 247 6.79 4.11 -15.17
N ARG A 248 7.15 5.16 -15.92
CA ARG A 248 7.79 5.04 -17.25
C ARG A 248 9.16 4.37 -17.15
N SER A 249 10.03 4.87 -16.27
CA SER A 249 11.38 4.33 -16.06
C SER A 249 11.35 2.88 -15.57
N VAL A 250 10.34 2.50 -14.78
CA VAL A 250 10.08 1.10 -14.42
C VAL A 250 9.76 0.25 -15.65
N CYS A 251 8.82 0.68 -16.50
CA CYS A 251 8.47 -0.05 -17.71
C CYS A 251 9.64 -0.14 -18.71
N GLU A 252 10.43 0.91 -18.88
CA GLU A 252 11.56 0.93 -19.81
C GLU A 252 12.75 0.10 -19.31
N THR A 253 13.08 0.17 -18.02
CA THR A 253 14.24 -0.53 -17.44
C THR A 253 13.99 -2.03 -17.28
N TYR A 254 12.77 -2.43 -16.91
CA TYR A 254 12.46 -3.81 -16.54
C TYR A 254 11.57 -4.54 -17.55
N ASN A 255 10.72 -3.84 -18.32
CA ASN A 255 9.67 -4.50 -19.11
C ASN A 255 9.99 -4.71 -20.60
N GLY A 256 11.21 -4.42 -21.05
CA GLY A 256 11.87 -5.15 -22.15
C GLY A 256 11.25 -5.10 -23.56
N GLY A 257 10.30 -4.19 -23.82
CA GLY A 257 9.81 -3.87 -25.16
C GLY A 257 8.74 -4.81 -25.76
N GLY A 258 7.63 -4.22 -26.21
CA GLY A 258 6.67 -4.84 -27.14
C GLY A 258 5.62 -5.77 -26.52
N MET A 259 4.58 -6.07 -27.33
CA MET A 259 3.53 -7.06 -27.04
C MET A 259 3.53 -8.21 -28.07
N ASP A 260 4.71 -8.67 -28.47
CA ASP A 260 4.86 -9.88 -29.27
C ASP A 260 5.13 -11.12 -28.37
N ALA A 261 5.50 -12.25 -28.99
CA ALA A 261 5.77 -13.48 -28.24
C ALA A 261 7.05 -13.40 -27.39
N GLU A 262 8.00 -12.53 -27.72
CA GLU A 262 9.22 -12.29 -26.95
C GLU A 262 8.91 -11.39 -25.75
N GLY A 263 8.10 -10.33 -25.97
CA GLY A 263 7.51 -9.51 -24.90
C GLY A 263 6.68 -10.31 -23.88
N LEU A 264 6.01 -11.40 -24.28
CA LEU A 264 5.21 -12.24 -23.38
C LEU A 264 6.00 -13.37 -22.68
N ASP A 265 7.04 -13.94 -23.30
CA ASP A 265 7.99 -14.76 -22.54
C ASP A 265 8.82 -13.88 -21.58
N ASN A 266 9.02 -12.60 -21.91
CA ASN A 266 9.53 -11.59 -20.98
C ASN A 266 8.53 -11.26 -19.86
N PHE A 267 7.22 -11.12 -20.11
CA PHE A 267 6.19 -10.95 -19.06
C PHE A 267 6.25 -12.06 -17.97
N TYR A 268 6.72 -13.27 -18.31
CA TYR A 268 6.95 -14.37 -17.36
C TYR A 268 8.36 -14.41 -16.72
N ASN A 269 9.24 -13.48 -17.06
CA ASN A 269 10.53 -13.20 -16.40
C ASN A 269 10.54 -11.83 -15.68
N GLN A 270 9.54 -10.99 -15.92
CA GLN A 270 9.48 -9.62 -15.45
C GLN A 270 9.03 -9.52 -14.00
N THR A 271 9.74 -8.68 -13.26
CA THR A 271 9.52 -8.44 -11.84
C THR A 271 8.24 -7.64 -11.52
N PHE A 272 7.34 -7.40 -12.48
CA PHE A 272 6.16 -6.54 -12.29
C PHE A 272 4.93 -7.04 -13.05
N TYR A 273 3.75 -6.87 -12.44
CA TYR A 273 2.48 -7.09 -13.14
C TYR A 273 2.12 -5.91 -14.06
N GLN A 274 2.47 -6.00 -15.35
CA GLN A 274 2.34 -4.93 -16.36
C GLN A 274 0.96 -4.24 -16.46
N GLN A 275 -0.11 -4.83 -15.95
CA GLN A 275 -1.46 -4.27 -16.02
C GLN A 275 -1.78 -3.27 -14.88
N GLU A 276 -1.18 -3.44 -13.69
CA GLU A 276 -1.36 -2.54 -12.54
C GLU A 276 -0.88 -1.09 -12.75
N PRO A 277 0.23 -0.79 -13.47
CA PRO A 277 0.64 0.58 -13.76
C PRO A 277 -0.50 1.44 -14.29
N TYR A 278 -1.40 0.87 -15.11
CA TYR A 278 -2.52 1.61 -15.69
C TYR A 278 -3.58 2.03 -14.65
N LEU A 279 -3.89 1.20 -13.65
CA LEU A 279 -4.85 1.54 -12.58
C LEU A 279 -4.28 2.58 -11.61
N TYR A 280 -2.98 2.46 -11.28
CA TYR A 280 -2.30 3.47 -10.48
C TYR A 280 -2.18 4.78 -11.25
N LEU A 281 -1.72 4.77 -12.50
CA LEU A 281 -1.61 5.96 -13.34
C LEU A 281 -2.98 6.62 -13.60
N SER A 282 -4.08 5.87 -13.74
CA SER A 282 -5.41 6.48 -13.83
C SER A 282 -5.83 7.18 -12.54
N THR A 283 -5.57 6.55 -11.39
CA THR A 283 -5.83 7.14 -10.07
C THR A 283 -5.02 8.41 -9.88
N TRP A 284 -3.70 8.36 -10.07
CA TRP A 284 -2.83 9.53 -9.95
C TRP A 284 -3.15 10.63 -10.97
N ALA A 285 -3.57 10.29 -12.19
CA ALA A 285 -3.98 11.26 -13.20
C ALA A 285 -5.27 12.00 -12.79
N SER A 286 -6.30 11.28 -12.31
CA SER A 286 -7.56 11.92 -11.86
C SER A 286 -7.36 12.73 -10.59
N LEU A 287 -6.55 12.26 -9.63
CA LEU A 287 -6.13 13.07 -8.47
C LEU A 287 -5.37 14.33 -8.90
N CYS A 288 -4.64 14.32 -10.03
CA CYS A 288 -3.99 15.49 -10.62
C CYS A 288 -4.92 16.34 -11.53
N GLY A 289 -6.24 16.09 -11.55
CA GLY A 289 -7.20 16.78 -12.43
C GLY A 289 -7.08 16.47 -13.93
N ARG A 290 -6.37 15.40 -14.29
CA ARG A 290 -6.11 14.98 -15.69
C ARG A 290 -7.10 13.90 -16.15
N ASP A 291 -8.40 14.12 -15.96
CA ASP A 291 -9.42 13.07 -16.09
C ASP A 291 -9.45 12.37 -17.47
N SER A 292 -9.26 13.12 -18.57
CA SER A 292 -9.16 12.51 -19.91
C SER A 292 -7.96 11.57 -20.06
N LEU A 293 -6.86 11.84 -19.36
CA LEU A 293 -5.68 10.97 -19.32
C LEU A 293 -5.90 9.78 -18.37
N ALA A 294 -6.64 9.98 -17.27
CA ALA A 294 -7.05 8.90 -16.39
C ALA A 294 -7.93 7.87 -17.12
N ILE A 295 -8.91 8.34 -17.88
CA ILE A 295 -9.76 7.50 -18.74
C ILE A 295 -8.91 6.77 -19.79
N ALA A 296 -7.97 7.46 -20.46
CA ALA A 296 -7.07 6.84 -21.43
C ALA A 296 -6.18 5.73 -20.84
N TYR A 297 -5.78 5.83 -19.56
CA TYR A 297 -5.09 4.73 -18.87
C TYR A 297 -6.02 3.55 -18.57
N ILE A 298 -7.28 3.79 -18.22
CA ILE A 298 -8.29 2.72 -18.05
C ILE A 298 -8.61 2.04 -19.41
N ASP A 299 -8.65 2.78 -20.51
CA ASP A 299 -8.77 2.21 -21.86
C ASP A 299 -7.51 1.43 -22.26
N SER A 300 -6.33 1.87 -21.82
CA SER A 300 -5.07 1.13 -22.01
C SER A 300 -5.06 -0.19 -21.24
N PHE A 301 -5.59 -0.22 -20.01
CA PHE A 301 -5.79 -1.40 -19.19
C PHE A 301 -6.67 -2.46 -19.87
N VAL A 302 -7.79 -2.05 -20.49
CA VAL A 302 -8.66 -2.96 -21.26
C VAL A 302 -7.97 -3.41 -22.55
N SER A 303 -7.32 -2.49 -23.27
CA SER A 303 -6.60 -2.79 -24.51
C SER A 303 -5.47 -3.81 -24.29
N TYR A 304 -4.78 -3.70 -23.16
CA TYR A 304 -3.75 -4.63 -22.72
C TYR A 304 -4.31 -6.04 -22.44
N ALA A 305 -5.43 -6.13 -21.72
CA ALA A 305 -6.13 -7.40 -21.50
C ALA A 305 -6.58 -8.04 -22.83
N ALA A 306 -7.12 -7.25 -23.76
CA ALA A 306 -7.50 -7.71 -25.10
C ALA A 306 -6.31 -8.19 -25.96
N ALA A 307 -5.14 -7.57 -25.83
CA ALA A 307 -3.91 -8.04 -26.47
C ALA A 307 -3.49 -9.42 -25.93
N ILE A 308 -3.47 -9.61 -24.59
CA ILE A 308 -3.19 -10.91 -23.97
C ILE A 308 -4.20 -11.98 -24.44
N LYS A 309 -5.51 -11.65 -24.49
CA LYS A 309 -6.56 -12.55 -25.01
C LYS A 309 -6.25 -13.01 -26.43
N THR A 310 -5.91 -12.08 -27.31
CA THR A 310 -5.59 -12.32 -28.72
C THR A 310 -4.37 -13.24 -28.86
N THR A 311 -3.29 -12.95 -28.13
CA THR A 311 -2.08 -13.78 -28.23
C THR A 311 -2.26 -15.16 -27.59
N CYS A 312 -3.05 -15.29 -26.52
CA CYS A 312 -3.41 -16.58 -25.93
C CYS A 312 -4.38 -17.44 -26.75
N ALA A 313 -5.17 -16.83 -27.65
CA ALA A 313 -5.93 -17.55 -28.67
C ALA A 313 -5.02 -18.05 -29.81
N SER A 314 -3.90 -17.35 -30.08
CA SER A 314 -2.95 -17.78 -31.10
C SER A 314 -2.26 -19.10 -30.71
N THR A 315 -2.30 -20.10 -31.59
CA THR A 315 -1.72 -21.44 -31.34
C THR A 315 -0.20 -21.49 -31.46
N ARG A 316 0.45 -20.34 -31.70
CA ARG A 316 1.91 -20.22 -31.90
C ARG A 316 2.70 -20.04 -30.58
N ALA A 317 2.03 -19.91 -29.45
CA ALA A 317 2.66 -19.83 -28.14
C ALA A 317 3.48 -21.10 -27.80
N GLY A 318 4.81 -20.97 -27.88
CA GLY A 318 5.76 -21.84 -27.21
C GLY A 318 6.02 -21.39 -25.77
N GLY A 319 7.14 -21.83 -25.21
CA GLY A 319 7.75 -21.24 -24.02
C GLY A 319 6.82 -21.09 -22.80
N ARG A 320 7.03 -20.01 -22.05
CA ARG A 320 6.23 -19.69 -20.85
C ARG A 320 4.92 -18.98 -21.20
N THR A 321 4.80 -18.38 -22.38
CA THR A 321 3.53 -17.88 -22.92
C THR A 321 2.48 -19.00 -22.96
N ARG A 322 2.88 -20.25 -23.24
CA ARG A 322 1.99 -21.42 -23.09
C ARG A 322 1.55 -21.68 -21.64
N GLU A 323 2.41 -21.45 -20.65
CA GLU A 323 2.06 -21.56 -19.23
C GLU A 323 1.14 -20.43 -18.77
N MET A 324 1.39 -19.18 -19.19
CA MET A 324 0.51 -18.03 -19.00
C MET A 324 -0.90 -18.33 -19.51
N CYS A 325 -0.99 -18.71 -20.79
CA CYS A 325 -2.27 -19.04 -21.41
C CYS A 325 -2.87 -20.32 -20.81
N GLY A 326 -2.05 -21.24 -20.27
CA GLY A 326 -2.49 -22.40 -19.50
C GLY A 326 -2.98 -22.09 -18.07
N ALA A 327 -2.67 -20.92 -17.53
CA ALA A 327 -3.28 -20.37 -16.32
C ALA A 327 -4.57 -19.61 -16.68
N LEU A 328 -4.49 -18.67 -17.62
CA LEU A 328 -5.63 -17.85 -18.06
C LEU A 328 -6.77 -18.71 -18.65
N ARG A 329 -6.49 -19.78 -19.40
CA ARG A 329 -7.53 -20.72 -19.88
C ARG A 329 -8.29 -21.47 -18.78
N ARG A 330 -7.82 -21.47 -17.52
CA ARG A 330 -8.59 -22.00 -16.37
C ARG A 330 -9.66 -21.03 -15.88
N TYR A 331 -9.42 -19.73 -16.09
CA TYR A 331 -10.40 -18.66 -15.86
C TYR A 331 -11.25 -18.41 -17.13
N GLY A 332 -10.73 -18.73 -18.32
CA GLY A 332 -11.44 -18.60 -19.58
C GLY A 332 -11.60 -17.15 -20.02
N ASP A 333 -12.61 -16.88 -20.86
CA ASP A 333 -12.93 -15.52 -21.31
C ASP A 333 -13.36 -14.59 -20.15
N ILE A 334 -13.89 -15.16 -19.07
CA ILE A 334 -14.37 -14.48 -17.86
C ILE A 334 -13.34 -13.51 -17.30
N TRP A 335 -12.05 -13.88 -17.27
CA TRP A 335 -11.02 -13.00 -16.70
C TRP A 335 -10.91 -11.67 -17.48
N PHE A 336 -11.00 -11.73 -18.81
CA PHE A 336 -10.91 -10.56 -19.69
C PHE A 336 -12.17 -9.70 -19.60
N GLU A 337 -13.35 -10.33 -19.57
CA GLU A 337 -14.62 -9.64 -19.38
C GLU A 337 -14.70 -8.92 -18.03
N ILE A 338 -14.13 -9.51 -16.97
CA ILE A 338 -14.04 -8.85 -15.66
C ILE A 338 -13.17 -7.58 -15.74
N GLN A 339 -12.10 -7.55 -16.56
CA GLN A 339 -11.32 -6.32 -16.79
C GLN A 339 -12.17 -5.23 -17.48
N GLU A 340 -12.91 -5.60 -18.52
CA GLU A 340 -13.80 -4.71 -19.27
C GLU A 340 -14.91 -4.14 -18.36
N ILE A 341 -15.54 -4.99 -17.55
CA ILE A 341 -16.57 -4.62 -16.57
C ILE A 341 -15.99 -3.64 -15.52
N PHE A 342 -14.86 -3.96 -14.88
CA PHE A 342 -14.25 -3.05 -13.91
C PHE A 342 -13.78 -1.74 -14.53
N SER A 343 -13.47 -1.70 -15.83
CA SER A 343 -13.09 -0.45 -16.51
C SER A 343 -14.20 0.61 -16.41
N HIS A 344 -15.46 0.20 -16.54
CA HIS A 344 -16.62 1.07 -16.39
C HIS A 344 -16.78 1.59 -14.94
N TYR A 345 -16.48 0.75 -13.93
CA TYR A 345 -16.49 1.19 -12.53
C TYR A 345 -15.42 2.25 -12.26
N ASN A 346 -14.17 1.98 -12.67
CA ASN A 346 -13.05 2.93 -12.51
C ASN A 346 -13.31 4.24 -13.26
N LYS A 347 -13.89 4.18 -14.48
CA LYS A 347 -14.32 5.36 -15.24
C LYS A 347 -15.39 6.15 -14.50
N ALA A 348 -16.39 5.47 -13.93
CA ALA A 348 -17.42 6.13 -13.13
C ALA A 348 -16.80 6.91 -11.96
N GLU A 349 -15.86 6.34 -11.20
CA GLU A 349 -15.19 7.00 -10.08
C GLU A 349 -14.31 8.19 -10.50
N VAL A 350 -13.57 8.09 -11.62
CA VAL A 350 -12.87 9.23 -12.25
C VAL A 350 -13.87 10.34 -12.62
N LEU A 351 -15.02 9.99 -13.19
CA LEU A 351 -16.05 10.95 -13.59
C LEU A 351 -16.81 11.54 -12.39
N VAL A 352 -16.91 10.84 -11.25
CA VAL A 352 -17.37 11.42 -9.97
C VAL A 352 -16.40 12.50 -9.50
N ARG A 353 -15.09 12.21 -9.49
CA ARG A 353 -14.03 13.17 -9.13
C ARG A 353 -14.05 14.40 -10.05
N ALA A 354 -14.20 14.20 -11.35
CA ALA A 354 -14.33 15.27 -12.34
C ALA A 354 -15.62 16.12 -12.21
N GLY A 355 -16.56 15.75 -11.32
CA GLY A 355 -17.87 16.38 -11.20
C GLY A 355 -18.84 16.07 -12.37
N LYS A 356 -18.43 15.19 -13.29
CA LYS A 356 -19.16 14.78 -14.51
C LYS A 356 -20.23 13.73 -14.19
N LEU A 357 -21.12 14.03 -13.23
CA LEU A 357 -22.03 13.05 -12.62
C LEU A 357 -22.97 12.33 -13.62
N ALA A 358 -23.31 12.96 -14.75
CA ALA A 358 -24.14 12.33 -15.78
C ALA A 358 -23.38 11.34 -16.68
N GLU A 359 -22.11 11.62 -16.98
CA GLU A 359 -21.20 10.68 -17.68
C GLU A 359 -20.88 9.51 -16.73
N SER A 360 -20.61 9.83 -15.46
CA SER A 360 -20.37 8.87 -14.38
C SER A 360 -21.52 7.87 -14.18
N ASP A 361 -22.77 8.37 -14.13
CA ASP A 361 -23.95 7.50 -14.05
C ASP A 361 -24.10 6.61 -15.30
N ALA A 362 -23.71 7.07 -16.49
CA ALA A 362 -23.76 6.26 -17.71
C ALA A 362 -22.77 5.09 -17.65
N GLU A 363 -21.52 5.35 -17.25
CA GLU A 363 -20.49 4.31 -17.04
C GLU A 363 -20.91 3.31 -15.96
N MET A 364 -21.43 3.80 -14.83
CA MET A 364 -21.91 2.92 -13.75
C MET A 364 -23.08 2.03 -14.20
N ASN A 365 -23.98 2.54 -15.04
CA ASN A 365 -25.04 1.73 -15.64
C ASN A 365 -24.51 0.64 -16.59
N GLN A 366 -23.39 0.87 -17.29
CA GLN A 366 -22.73 -0.19 -18.08
C GLN A 366 -22.14 -1.27 -17.18
N PHE A 367 -21.37 -0.90 -16.15
CA PHE A 367 -20.84 -1.83 -15.14
C PHE A 367 -21.95 -2.72 -14.57
N ILE A 368 -23.04 -2.11 -14.09
CA ILE A 368 -24.20 -2.81 -13.52
C ILE A 368 -24.84 -3.76 -14.55
N THR A 369 -25.02 -3.30 -15.80
CA THR A 369 -25.67 -4.08 -16.86
C THR A 369 -24.83 -5.30 -17.27
N MET A 370 -23.52 -5.12 -17.48
CA MET A 370 -22.61 -6.18 -17.90
C MET A 370 -22.38 -7.21 -16.79
N ALA A 371 -22.20 -6.77 -15.54
CA ALA A 371 -22.01 -7.68 -14.42
C ALA A 371 -23.28 -8.51 -14.11
N LYS A 372 -24.48 -7.92 -14.25
CA LYS A 372 -25.76 -8.64 -14.16
C LYS A 372 -25.94 -9.64 -15.32
N LYS A 373 -25.59 -9.25 -16.56
CA LYS A 373 -25.68 -10.12 -17.76
C LYS A 373 -24.87 -11.42 -17.59
N GLN A 374 -23.66 -11.34 -17.05
CA GLN A 374 -22.77 -12.50 -16.90
C GLN A 374 -22.93 -13.26 -15.57
N ASN A 375 -23.88 -12.85 -14.71
CA ASN A 375 -24.16 -13.49 -13.41
C ASN A 375 -22.91 -13.62 -12.51
N TYR A 376 -22.03 -12.61 -12.50
CA TYR A 376 -20.78 -12.64 -11.73
C TYR A 376 -21.03 -12.38 -10.23
N THR A 377 -21.50 -13.41 -9.53
CA THR A 377 -21.73 -13.41 -8.07
C THR A 377 -20.51 -13.04 -7.24
N LEU A 378 -19.30 -13.24 -7.78
CA LEU A 378 -18.02 -12.88 -7.15
C LEU A 378 -17.76 -11.36 -7.09
N LEU A 379 -18.46 -10.54 -7.87
CA LEU A 379 -18.24 -9.09 -7.94
C LEU A 379 -19.04 -8.29 -6.90
N ASP A 380 -19.88 -8.94 -6.09
CA ASP A 380 -20.73 -8.36 -5.03
C ASP A 380 -21.30 -6.97 -5.39
N THR A 381 -21.90 -6.89 -6.58
CA THR A 381 -22.11 -5.62 -7.30
C THR A 381 -22.93 -4.59 -6.56
N GLY A 382 -23.84 -5.02 -5.68
CA GLY A 382 -24.60 -4.14 -4.79
C GLY A 382 -23.73 -3.36 -3.81
N LYS A 383 -22.60 -3.91 -3.36
CA LYS A 383 -21.65 -3.23 -2.46
C LYS A 383 -20.83 -2.16 -3.18
N LEU A 384 -20.47 -2.42 -4.43
CA LEU A 384 -19.83 -1.44 -5.32
C LEU A 384 -20.81 -0.33 -5.72
N GLU A 385 -22.08 -0.66 -5.97
CA GLU A 385 -23.18 0.28 -6.24
C GLU A 385 -23.53 1.17 -5.03
N ALA A 386 -23.50 0.61 -3.82
CA ALA A 386 -23.69 1.36 -2.58
C ALA A 386 -22.54 2.37 -2.33
N PHE A 387 -21.28 1.96 -2.52
CA PHE A 387 -20.13 2.87 -2.38
C PHE A 387 -20.12 3.97 -3.45
N TYR A 388 -20.37 3.61 -4.72
CA TYR A 388 -20.54 4.58 -5.81
C TYR A 388 -21.61 5.62 -5.46
N SER A 389 -22.76 5.19 -4.96
CA SER A 389 -23.86 6.08 -4.58
C SER A 389 -23.44 7.10 -3.51
N TRP A 390 -22.63 6.68 -2.53
CA TRP A 390 -22.07 7.55 -1.50
C TRP A 390 -21.02 8.54 -2.04
N LEU A 391 -20.09 8.08 -2.88
CA LEU A 391 -19.12 8.94 -3.58
C LEU A 391 -19.84 10.01 -4.40
N ARG A 392 -20.84 9.59 -5.17
CA ARG A 392 -21.67 10.44 -6.06
C ARG A 392 -22.50 11.46 -5.27
N GLU A 393 -22.94 11.13 -4.06
CA GLU A 393 -23.60 12.09 -3.14
C GLU A 393 -22.60 13.08 -2.55
N LYS A 394 -21.45 12.61 -2.06
CA LYS A 394 -20.36 13.44 -1.52
C LYS A 394 -19.83 14.43 -2.55
N ALA A 395 -19.69 14.03 -3.81
CA ALA A 395 -19.29 14.91 -4.92
C ALA A 395 -20.36 15.96 -5.23
N ARG A 396 -21.64 15.57 -5.33
CA ARG A 396 -22.78 16.51 -5.48
C ARG A 396 -22.78 17.58 -4.37
N ASN A 397 -22.49 17.16 -3.14
CA ASN A 397 -22.45 18.02 -1.96
C ASN A 397 -21.13 18.82 -1.82
N LYS A 398 -20.21 18.78 -2.79
CA LYS A 398 -18.86 19.40 -2.72
C LYS A 398 -18.05 19.00 -1.47
N LYS A 399 -18.22 17.76 -1.00
CA LYS A 399 -17.47 17.16 0.13
C LYS A 399 -16.36 16.19 -0.29
N ILE A 400 -16.23 15.93 -1.59
CA ILE A 400 -15.03 15.35 -2.25
C ILE A 400 -14.38 16.38 -3.17
N LEU A 401 -15.13 17.42 -3.56
CA LEU A 401 -14.75 18.44 -4.53
C LEU A 401 -14.65 19.81 -3.85
N LEU A 402 -13.43 20.35 -3.78
CA LEU A 402 -13.09 21.70 -3.31
C LEU A 402 -13.08 21.92 -1.79
N GLU A 403 -12.17 21.23 -1.09
CA GLU A 403 -11.22 22.03 -0.28
C GLU A 403 -10.13 22.53 -1.24
N THR A 404 -10.36 23.70 -1.82
CA THR A 404 -9.33 24.43 -2.55
C THR A 404 -8.35 24.98 -1.51
N PRO A 405 -7.02 24.79 -1.66
CA PRO A 405 -6.07 25.46 -0.79
C PRO A 405 -6.31 26.97 -0.79
N ALA A 406 -6.42 27.57 0.39
CA ALA A 406 -6.33 29.03 0.53
C ALA A 406 -4.96 29.49 -0.03
N ASP A 407 -4.92 30.67 -0.65
CA ASP A 407 -3.82 31.14 -1.49
C ASP A 407 -2.42 30.77 -0.96
N SER A 408 -1.72 29.89 -1.68
CA SER A 408 -0.37 29.40 -1.37
C SER A 408 0.74 30.44 -1.63
N SER A 409 0.43 31.71 -1.36
CA SER A 409 1.26 32.91 -1.55
C SER A 409 2.30 33.14 -0.44
N SER A 410 2.55 32.13 0.41
CA SER A 410 3.35 32.27 1.64
C SER A 410 4.20 31.04 2.01
N ILE A 411 4.56 30.18 1.05
CA ILE A 411 5.68 29.22 1.24
C ILE A 411 6.99 29.96 0.91
N PRO A 412 7.91 30.17 1.88
CA PRO A 412 9.22 30.73 1.58
C PRO A 412 10.04 29.77 0.71
N VAL A 413 10.73 30.30 -0.29
CA VAL A 413 11.79 29.58 -0.99
C VAL A 413 13.10 29.96 -0.32
N ASP A 414 13.52 29.15 0.64
CA ASP A 414 14.90 29.18 1.14
C ASP A 414 15.85 28.65 0.05
N ASN A 415 17.06 29.22 -0.02
CA ASN A 415 18.07 28.98 -1.08
C ASN A 415 19.13 27.97 -0.62
#